data_AF-A0A2V7QK20-F1
#
_entry.id   AF-A0A2V7QK20-F1
#
_cell.length_a   1.000
_cell.length_b   1.000
_cell.length_c   1.000
_cell.angle_alpha   90.00
_cell.angle_beta   90.00
_cell.angle_gamma   90.00
#
_symmetry.space_group_name_H-M   'P 1'
#
loop_
_entity.id
_entity.type
_entity.pdbx_description
1 polymer ?
#
loop_
_entity_poly.entity_id
_entity_poly.type
_entity_poly.pdbx_seq_one_letter_code
_entity_poly.pdbx_strand_id
1 'polypeptide(L)'
;MSRSTIVAVLVLVISGRSYAQHSHTHSDTASASRSTSGSSDMNGMDMSGASDDWKMVAMAKHMAYSNPRPLTVADSAKAAHVINELRQAIVKYQDVKVAEADGYKMFAPQIKNQPQYHFTKGWNAIRNQWGFDPARPTSLLYKKDTQGQFHLIGAMYTASKRT
;
A
#
# COMPACT_ATOMS: atom_id res chain seq x y z
N MET A 1 -33.75 35.47 5.44
CA MET A 1 -34.06 35.20 4.02
C MET A 1 -32.97 34.29 3.47
N SER A 2 -33.25 33.00 3.31
CA SER A 2 -32.25 31.99 2.92
C SER A 2 -32.21 31.85 1.40
N ARG A 3 -31.02 31.96 0.79
CA ARG A 3 -30.79 31.73 -0.65
C ARG A 3 -30.03 30.42 -0.81
N SER A 4 -30.72 29.38 -1.28
CA SER A 4 -30.10 28.10 -1.65
C SER A 4 -29.61 28.18 -3.09
N THR A 5 -28.31 28.09 -3.29
CA THR A 5 -27.67 27.98 -4.61
C THR A 5 -27.42 26.51 -4.91
N ILE A 6 -28.12 25.95 -5.90
CA ILE A 6 -27.89 24.60 -6.40
C ILE A 6 -26.77 24.70 -7.44
N VAL A 7 -25.61 24.08 -7.15
CA VAL A 7 -24.53 23.92 -8.13
C VAL A 7 -24.62 22.49 -8.68
N ALA A 8 -24.98 22.38 -9.96
CA ALA A 8 -24.98 21.13 -10.69
C ALA A 8 -23.53 20.74 -11.04
N VAL A 9 -23.08 19.57 -10.60
CA VAL A 9 -21.78 19.01 -10.98
C VAL A 9 -21.98 18.06 -12.16
N LEU A 10 -21.45 18.46 -13.32
CA LEU A 10 -21.37 17.64 -14.52
C LEU A 10 -20.18 16.66 -14.37
N VAL A 11 -20.44 15.36 -14.30
CA VAL A 11 -19.39 14.33 -14.31
C VAL A 11 -19.20 13.82 -15.73
N LEU A 12 -18.05 14.15 -16.33
CA LEU A 12 -17.58 13.60 -17.60
C LEU A 12 -16.98 12.21 -17.35
N VAL A 13 -17.62 11.16 -17.88
CA VAL A 13 -17.10 9.79 -17.83
C VAL A 13 -16.09 9.59 -18.96
N ILE A 14 -14.81 9.61 -18.62
CA ILE A 14 -13.74 9.17 -19.53
C ILE A 14 -13.64 7.65 -19.39
N SER A 15 -14.08 6.92 -20.41
CA SER A 15 -13.98 5.46 -20.47
C SER A 15 -12.53 5.02 -20.76
N GLY A 16 -11.65 5.13 -19.76
CA GLY A 16 -10.38 4.42 -19.74
C GLY A 16 -10.58 3.00 -19.22
N ARG A 17 -10.13 1.98 -19.97
CA ARG A 17 -10.03 0.61 -19.44
C ARG A 17 -8.91 0.54 -18.40
N SER A 18 -9.20 0.94 -17.18
CA SER A 18 -8.30 0.74 -16.05
C SER A 18 -8.45 -0.70 -15.56
N TYR A 19 -7.39 -1.49 -15.69
CA TYR A 19 -7.26 -2.76 -14.97
C TYR A 19 -7.00 -2.45 -13.49
N ALA A 20 -7.55 -3.26 -12.59
CA ALA A 20 -7.09 -3.24 -11.21
C ALA A 20 -5.65 -3.76 -11.18
N GLN A 21 -4.74 -2.96 -10.60
CA GLN A 21 -3.28 -3.09 -10.55
C GLN A 21 -2.52 -2.36 -11.68
N HIS A 22 -1.76 -1.34 -11.31
CA HIS A 22 -0.74 -0.72 -12.17
C HIS A 22 0.45 -1.69 -12.21
N SER A 23 0.55 -2.51 -13.26
CA SER A 23 1.71 -3.37 -13.49
C SER A 23 2.87 -2.54 -14.01
N HIS A 24 3.99 -2.48 -13.29
CA HIS A 24 5.25 -2.02 -13.85
C HIS A 24 5.80 -3.10 -14.79
N THR A 25 5.81 -2.84 -16.10
CA THR A 25 6.46 -3.72 -17.09
C THR A 25 7.96 -3.45 -17.09
N HIS A 26 8.76 -4.44 -16.68
CA HIS A 26 10.19 -4.46 -17.00
C HIS A 26 10.34 -5.08 -18.39
N SER A 27 10.93 -4.33 -19.32
CA SER A 27 11.18 -4.78 -20.68
C SER A 27 12.38 -5.73 -20.70
N ASP A 28 12.15 -7.01 -20.94
CA ASP A 28 13.22 -7.98 -21.19
C ASP A 28 13.79 -7.79 -22.60
N THR A 29 14.95 -7.15 -22.70
CA THR A 29 15.78 -7.20 -23.92
C THR A 29 16.50 -8.55 -23.99
N ALA A 30 15.97 -9.47 -24.78
CA ALA A 30 16.66 -10.68 -25.20
C ALA A 30 16.85 -10.69 -26.73
N SER A 31 18.11 -10.70 -27.19
CA SER A 31 18.62 -11.39 -28.40
C SER A 31 20.12 -11.09 -28.55
N ALA A 32 20.98 -12.09 -28.34
CA ALA A 32 21.68 -12.89 -29.38
C ALA A 32 22.87 -12.12 -30.00
N SER A 33 24.10 -12.62 -30.15
CA SER A 33 24.63 -13.96 -30.45
C SER A 33 26.18 -13.86 -30.50
N ARG A 34 26.93 -14.94 -30.19
CA ARG A 34 28.00 -15.52 -31.04
C ARG A 34 28.83 -16.60 -30.31
N SER A 35 28.97 -17.73 -31.00
CA SER A 35 29.85 -18.86 -30.68
C SER A 35 31.29 -18.61 -31.17
N THR A 36 32.33 -19.08 -30.45
CA THR A 36 33.59 -19.66 -31.01
C THR A 36 34.41 -20.40 -29.93
N SER A 37 35.13 -21.43 -30.39
CA SER A 37 35.96 -22.44 -29.69
C SER A 37 37.20 -21.95 -28.94
N GLY A 38 37.76 -22.79 -28.05
CA GLY A 38 39.20 -22.77 -27.73
C GLY A 38 39.54 -23.18 -26.30
N SER A 39 40.60 -23.97 -26.13
CA SER A 39 41.05 -24.61 -24.89
C SER A 39 41.63 -23.65 -23.83
N SER A 40 41.80 -24.21 -22.62
CA SER A 40 42.75 -23.85 -21.56
C SER A 40 42.61 -22.47 -20.92
N ASP A 41 42.06 -22.43 -19.70
CA ASP A 41 42.79 -21.97 -18.49
C ASP A 41 41.89 -22.01 -17.25
N MET A 42 42.40 -22.63 -16.18
CA MET A 42 41.78 -22.60 -14.86
C MET A 42 42.13 -21.28 -14.17
N ASN A 43 41.36 -20.21 -14.40
CA ASN A 43 41.38 -19.04 -13.52
C ASN A 43 40.08 -18.23 -13.65
N GLY A 44 39.35 -18.14 -12.54
CA GLY A 44 38.11 -17.37 -12.45
C GLY A 44 36.86 -18.23 -12.38
N MET A 45 36.61 -18.88 -11.23
CA MET A 45 35.24 -19.29 -10.91
C MET A 45 34.42 -18.02 -10.69
N ASP A 46 33.75 -17.60 -11.76
CA ASP A 46 32.68 -16.61 -11.74
C ASP A 46 31.55 -17.13 -10.83
N MET A 47 31.47 -16.56 -9.62
CA MET A 47 30.39 -16.83 -8.65
C MET A 47 29.16 -15.94 -8.89
N SER A 48 29.03 -15.27 -10.04
CA SER A 48 27.92 -14.34 -10.30
C SER A 48 26.62 -15.00 -10.80
N GLY A 49 26.64 -16.27 -11.24
CA GLY A 49 25.48 -16.89 -11.90
C GLY A 49 24.39 -17.52 -11.00
N ALA A 50 24.68 -17.86 -9.74
CA ALA A 50 23.78 -18.69 -8.93
C ALA A 50 23.08 -17.95 -7.77
N SER A 51 23.39 -16.68 -7.54
CA SER A 51 22.99 -15.98 -6.31
C SER A 51 21.69 -15.15 -6.42
N ASP A 52 21.15 -14.99 -7.62
CA ASP A 52 19.93 -14.19 -7.85
C ASP A 52 18.70 -15.05 -8.21
N ASP A 53 18.89 -16.21 -8.86
CA ASP A 53 17.80 -17.14 -9.18
C ASP A 53 17.06 -17.66 -7.94
N TRP A 54 17.79 -18.06 -6.88
CA TRP A 54 17.14 -18.56 -5.66
C TRP A 54 16.41 -17.45 -4.89
N LYS A 55 16.88 -16.20 -4.96
CA LYS A 55 16.20 -15.05 -4.35
C LYS A 55 14.89 -14.76 -5.05
N MET A 56 14.87 -14.80 -6.39
CA MET A 56 13.64 -14.60 -7.17
C MET A 56 12.63 -15.72 -6.91
N VAL A 57 13.07 -16.98 -6.86
CA VAL A 57 12.21 -18.14 -6.53
C VAL A 57 11.70 -18.08 -5.09
N ALA A 58 12.53 -17.64 -4.13
CA ALA A 58 12.10 -17.44 -2.75
C ALA A 58 11.05 -16.32 -2.64
N MET A 59 11.28 -15.17 -3.29
CA MET A 59 10.32 -14.05 -3.33
C MET A 59 8.99 -14.44 -3.99
N ALA A 60 9.01 -15.25 -5.05
CA ALA A 60 7.80 -15.74 -5.71
C ALA A 60 6.89 -16.58 -4.79
N LYS A 61 7.44 -17.23 -3.75
CA LYS A 61 6.65 -17.96 -2.74
C LYS A 61 6.04 -17.05 -1.67
N HIS A 62 6.50 -15.80 -1.54
CA HIS A 62 6.04 -14.89 -0.48
C HIS A 62 4.82 -14.04 -0.88
N MET A 63 4.54 -13.87 -2.17
CA MET A 63 3.42 -13.08 -2.66
C MET A 63 2.63 -13.85 -3.71
N ALA A 64 1.40 -14.25 -3.38
CA ALA A 64 0.45 -14.82 -4.33
C ALA A 64 -0.57 -13.74 -4.74
N TYR A 65 -0.66 -13.48 -6.03
CA TYR A 65 -1.66 -12.56 -6.59
C TYR A 65 -2.83 -13.35 -7.16
N SER A 66 -4.05 -12.82 -7.02
CA SER A 66 -5.20 -13.32 -7.76
C SER A 66 -5.04 -13.02 -9.25
N ASN A 67 -5.62 -13.86 -10.12
CA ASN A 67 -5.68 -13.54 -11.54
C ASN A 67 -6.38 -12.19 -11.76
N PRO A 68 -5.85 -11.31 -12.62
CA PRO A 68 -6.50 -10.05 -12.93
C PRO A 68 -7.85 -10.30 -13.61
N ARG A 69 -8.83 -9.43 -13.33
CA ARG A 69 -10.11 -9.39 -14.02
C ARG A 69 -10.47 -7.96 -14.42
N PRO A 70 -11.34 -7.76 -15.43
CA PRO A 70 -11.83 -6.43 -15.77
C PRO A 70 -12.49 -5.73 -14.59
N LEU A 71 -12.23 -4.42 -14.45
CA LEU A 71 -12.90 -3.56 -13.48
C LEU A 71 -14.37 -3.39 -13.88
N THR A 72 -15.27 -3.53 -12.91
CA THR A 72 -16.71 -3.32 -13.08
C THR A 72 -17.16 -2.06 -12.34
N VAL A 73 -18.32 -1.53 -12.71
CA VAL A 73 -18.96 -0.41 -11.98
C VAL A 73 -19.22 -0.76 -10.51
N ALA A 74 -19.57 -2.03 -10.24
CA ALA A 74 -19.78 -2.52 -8.88
C ALA A 74 -18.51 -2.46 -8.02
N ASP A 75 -17.33 -2.63 -8.61
CA ASP A 75 -16.05 -2.51 -7.90
C ASP A 75 -15.80 -1.08 -7.45
N SER A 76 -16.01 -0.12 -8.35
CA SER A 76 -15.87 1.31 -8.02
C SER A 76 -16.88 1.74 -6.96
N ALA A 77 -18.14 1.28 -7.03
CA ALA A 77 -19.16 1.57 -6.04
C ALA A 77 -18.78 0.99 -4.66
N LYS A 78 -18.31 -0.26 -4.61
CA LYS A 78 -17.84 -0.90 -3.38
C LYS A 78 -16.62 -0.17 -2.79
N ALA A 79 -15.64 0.18 -3.63
CA ALA A 79 -14.45 0.90 -3.19
C ALA A 79 -14.80 2.28 -2.61
N ALA A 80 -15.70 3.02 -3.26
CA ALA A 80 -16.15 4.31 -2.76
C ALA A 80 -16.85 4.20 -1.40
N HIS A 81 -17.70 3.18 -1.22
CA HIS A 81 -18.36 2.91 0.05
C HIS A 81 -17.34 2.62 1.16
N VAL A 82 -16.40 1.69 0.92
CA VAL A 82 -15.33 1.35 1.89
C VAL A 82 -14.50 2.59 2.25
N ILE A 83 -14.07 3.38 1.26
CA ILE A 83 -13.26 4.57 1.51
C ILE A 83 -14.04 5.59 2.37
N ASN A 84 -15.32 5.79 2.10
CA ASN A 84 -16.15 6.72 2.87
C ASN A 84 -16.26 6.27 4.33
N GLU A 85 -16.54 4.98 4.58
CA GLU A 85 -16.61 4.43 5.93
C GLU A 85 -15.28 4.60 6.68
N LEU A 86 -14.16 4.25 6.04
CA LEU A 86 -12.83 4.33 6.68
C LEU A 86 -12.43 5.78 6.99
N ARG A 87 -12.76 6.74 6.11
CA ARG A 87 -12.49 8.16 6.36
C ARG A 87 -13.27 8.68 7.56
N GLN A 88 -14.57 8.35 7.64
CA GLN A 88 -15.39 8.77 8.77
C GLN A 88 -14.88 8.15 10.08
N ALA A 89 -14.48 6.89 10.06
CA ALA A 89 -14.01 6.18 11.25
C ALA A 89 -12.73 6.77 11.86
N ILE A 90 -11.86 7.39 11.05
CA ILE A 90 -10.59 7.95 11.52
C ILE A 90 -10.58 9.47 11.69
N VAL A 91 -11.69 10.15 11.37
CA VAL A 91 -11.75 11.63 11.35
C VAL A 91 -11.36 12.26 12.69
N LYS A 92 -11.68 11.59 13.80
CA LYS A 92 -11.31 12.04 15.16
C LYS A 92 -9.80 12.04 15.43
N TYR A 93 -9.04 11.23 14.69
CA TYR A 93 -7.60 11.13 14.81
C TYR A 93 -6.86 12.20 13.98
N GLN A 94 -7.56 13.19 13.43
CA GLN A 94 -6.89 14.42 12.98
C GLN A 94 -6.11 15.06 14.13
N ASP A 95 -6.63 14.98 15.35
CA ASP A 95 -5.89 15.27 16.55
C ASP A 95 -5.10 14.03 17.01
N VAL A 96 -3.77 14.14 16.93
CA VAL A 96 -2.86 13.08 17.37
C VAL A 96 -3.01 12.77 18.87
N LYS A 97 -3.47 13.73 19.70
CA LYS A 97 -3.71 13.50 21.13
C LYS A 97 -4.86 12.54 21.38
N VAL A 98 -5.89 12.57 20.53
CA VAL A 98 -6.97 11.58 20.56
C VAL A 98 -6.42 10.19 20.21
N ALA A 99 -5.52 10.09 19.23
CA ALA A 99 -4.88 8.82 18.90
C ALA A 99 -4.00 8.29 20.05
N GLU A 100 -3.21 9.15 20.69
CA GLU A 100 -2.40 8.77 21.85
C GLU A 100 -3.27 8.31 23.03
N ALA A 101 -4.37 9.03 23.32
CA ALA A 101 -5.33 8.67 24.35
C ALA A 101 -6.02 7.31 24.08
N ASP A 102 -6.33 7.02 22.81
CA ASP A 102 -6.87 5.74 22.38
C ASP A 102 -5.81 4.62 22.34
N GLY A 103 -4.57 4.90 22.73
CA GLY A 103 -3.49 3.92 22.93
C GLY A 103 -2.64 3.65 21.70
N TYR A 104 -2.70 4.49 20.67
CA TYR A 104 -1.73 4.43 19.58
C TYR A 104 -0.38 5.01 20.02
N LYS A 105 0.71 4.37 19.61
CA LYS A 105 2.08 4.79 19.96
C LYS A 105 2.92 4.99 18.72
N MET A 106 3.74 6.03 18.70
CA MET A 106 4.67 6.26 17.60
C MET A 106 5.62 5.06 17.44
N PHE A 107 5.68 4.53 16.23
CA PHE A 107 6.60 3.47 15.84
C PHE A 107 7.97 4.07 15.53
N ALA A 108 9.03 3.37 15.97
CA ALA A 108 10.42 3.77 15.78
C ALA A 108 10.72 5.26 16.09
N PRO A 109 10.38 5.77 17.30
CA PRO A 109 10.53 7.19 17.66
C PRO A 109 12.00 7.69 17.67
N GLN A 110 12.96 6.76 17.68
CA GLN A 110 14.38 7.04 17.53
C GLN A 110 14.74 7.52 16.12
N ILE A 111 13.99 7.11 15.09
CA ILE A 111 14.24 7.53 13.70
C ILE A 111 13.64 8.92 13.51
N LYS A 112 14.52 9.90 13.31
CA LYS A 112 14.15 11.30 13.06
C LYS A 112 13.83 11.51 11.58
N ASN A 113 13.04 12.54 11.29
CA ASN A 113 12.69 12.98 9.93
C ASN A 113 12.12 11.89 9.02
N GLN A 114 11.20 11.08 9.55
CA GLN A 114 10.51 10.09 8.73
C GLN A 114 9.58 10.80 7.74
N PRO A 115 9.48 10.35 6.47
CA PRO A 115 8.57 10.94 5.49
C PRO A 115 7.09 10.79 5.91
N GLN A 116 6.79 9.75 6.68
CA GLN A 116 5.52 9.51 7.33
C GLN A 116 5.75 8.85 8.69
N TYR A 117 5.03 9.28 9.70
CA TYR A 117 5.09 8.77 11.06
C TYR A 117 3.94 7.80 11.27
N HIS A 118 4.26 6.60 11.74
CA HIS A 118 3.26 5.58 12.04
C HIS A 118 2.95 5.62 13.53
N PHE A 119 1.69 5.75 13.88
CA PHE A 119 1.20 5.57 15.24
C PHE A 119 0.43 4.25 15.27
N THR A 120 0.99 3.23 15.93
CA THR A 120 0.53 1.85 15.83
C THR A 120 -0.12 1.40 17.13
N LYS A 121 -1.22 0.66 17.01
CA LYS A 121 -1.87 -0.06 18.11
C LYS A 121 -1.87 -1.55 17.77
N GLY A 122 -0.77 -2.25 18.12
CA GLY A 122 -0.54 -3.65 17.71
C GLY A 122 -1.67 -4.62 18.09
N TRP A 123 -2.37 -4.36 19.19
CA TRP A 123 -3.53 -5.17 19.62
C TRP A 123 -4.70 -5.14 18.62
N ASN A 124 -4.80 -4.08 17.81
CA ASN A 124 -5.79 -4.01 16.74
C ASN A 124 -5.48 -5.01 15.61
N ALA A 125 -4.21 -5.27 15.30
CA ALA A 125 -3.83 -6.27 14.30
C ALA A 125 -4.36 -7.66 14.66
N ILE A 126 -4.22 -8.05 15.93
CA ILE A 126 -4.69 -9.34 16.44
C ILE A 126 -6.21 -9.40 16.43
N ARG A 127 -6.91 -8.35 16.88
CA ARG A 127 -8.38 -8.33 16.87
C ARG A 127 -8.96 -8.35 15.45
N ASN A 128 -8.32 -7.67 14.50
CA ASN A 128 -8.80 -7.62 13.12
C ASN A 128 -8.62 -8.95 12.37
N GLN A 129 -7.81 -9.87 12.88
CA GLN A 129 -7.73 -11.24 12.35
C GLN A 129 -9.05 -12.01 12.50
N TRP A 130 -9.89 -11.63 13.47
CA TRP A 130 -11.19 -12.27 13.74
C TRP A 130 -12.37 -11.56 13.08
N GLY A 131 -12.16 -10.35 12.56
CA GLY A 131 -13.18 -9.55 11.90
C GLY A 131 -12.69 -8.13 11.63
N PHE A 132 -12.88 -7.69 10.39
CA PHE A 132 -12.53 -6.33 9.98
C PHE A 132 -13.48 -5.31 10.62
N ASP A 133 -12.90 -4.20 11.08
CA ASP A 133 -13.61 -3.12 11.75
C ASP A 133 -13.00 -1.77 11.32
N PRO A 134 -13.77 -0.92 10.59
CA PRO A 134 -13.31 0.40 10.15
C PRO A 134 -12.84 1.30 11.30
N ALA A 135 -13.40 1.16 12.51
CA ALA A 135 -13.04 1.97 13.67
C ALA A 135 -11.73 1.52 14.34
N ARG A 136 -11.09 0.48 13.81
CA ARG A 136 -9.98 -0.22 14.44
C ARG A 136 -8.74 -0.29 13.54
N PRO A 137 -8.18 0.85 13.06
CA PRO A 137 -6.96 0.81 12.27
C PRO A 137 -5.81 0.22 13.09
N THR A 138 -4.92 -0.51 12.42
CA THR A 138 -3.70 -1.05 13.02
C THR A 138 -2.68 0.06 13.23
N SER A 139 -2.55 0.95 12.24
CA SER A 139 -1.70 2.14 12.32
C SER A 139 -2.39 3.36 11.73
N LEU A 140 -2.13 4.52 12.32
CA LEU A 140 -2.47 5.83 11.78
C LEU A 140 -1.20 6.44 11.17
N LEU A 141 -1.34 7.12 10.04
CA LEU A 141 -0.25 7.70 9.28
C LEU A 141 -0.31 9.22 9.40
N TYR A 142 0.79 9.84 9.80
CA TYR A 142 0.89 11.29 9.92
C TYR A 142 2.07 11.85 9.13
N LYS A 143 1.92 13.06 8.61
CA LYS A 143 3.05 13.91 8.21
C LYS A 143 3.31 14.96 9.27
N LYS A 144 4.58 15.22 9.54
CA LYS A 144 5.00 16.29 10.44
C LYS A 144 5.27 17.54 9.61
N ASP A 145 4.64 18.66 9.95
CA ASP A 145 4.89 19.94 9.28
C ASP A 145 6.14 20.66 9.82
N THR A 146 6.43 21.84 9.29
CA THR A 146 7.57 22.68 9.70
C THR A 146 7.44 23.23 11.12
N GLN A 147 6.23 23.31 11.67
CA GLN A 147 5.94 23.70 13.05
C GLN A 147 5.98 22.52 14.02
N GLY A 148 6.16 21.31 13.48
CA GLY A 148 6.22 20.07 14.22
C GLY A 148 4.86 19.46 14.57
N GLN A 149 3.77 19.95 13.98
CA GLN A 149 2.43 19.39 14.15
C GLN A 149 2.24 18.16 13.26
N PHE A 150 1.46 17.20 13.76
CA PHE A 150 1.14 15.98 13.04
C PHE A 150 -0.20 16.12 12.32
N HIS A 151 -0.19 15.91 11.00
CA HIS A 151 -1.37 15.92 10.14
C HIS A 151 -1.70 14.52 9.70
N LEU A 152 -2.93 14.07 9.97
CA LEU A 152 -3.40 12.74 9.58
C LEU A 152 -3.47 12.66 8.04
N ILE A 153 -2.78 11.69 7.46
CA ILE A 153 -2.74 11.47 6.01
C ILE A 153 -3.33 10.12 5.59
N GLY A 154 -3.61 9.22 6.55
CA GLY A 154 -4.23 7.95 6.27
C GLY A 154 -4.21 6.98 7.45
N ALA A 155 -4.61 5.74 7.17
CA ALA A 155 -4.57 4.65 8.12
C ALA A 155 -4.24 3.32 7.41
N MET A 156 -3.68 2.39 8.17
CA MET A 156 -3.40 1.03 7.75
C MET A 156 -4.29 0.08 8.56
N TYR A 157 -4.85 -0.91 7.87
CA TYR A 157 -5.68 -1.94 8.47
C TYR A 157 -5.05 -3.30 8.23
N THR A 158 -5.04 -4.14 9.26
CA THR A 158 -4.85 -5.58 9.10
C THR A 158 -6.21 -6.20 8.82
N ALA A 159 -6.31 -7.09 7.85
CA ALA A 159 -7.53 -7.84 7.56
C ALA A 159 -7.18 -9.33 7.46
N SER A 160 -8.10 -10.19 7.88
CA SER A 160 -7.91 -11.63 7.75
C SER A 160 -7.95 -12.06 6.27
N LYS A 161 -7.32 -13.21 5.94
CA LYS A 161 -7.41 -13.81 4.60
C LYS A 161 -8.85 -14.18 4.18
N ARG A 162 -9.79 -14.25 5.14
CA ARG A 162 -11.19 -14.64 4.90
C ARG A 162 -12.14 -13.45 4.75
N THR A 163 -11.62 -12.23 4.77
CA THR A 163 -12.41 -10.98 4.61
C THR A 163 -12.50 -10.61 3.14
#